data_AF-A0A959NVJ2-F1
#
_entry.id   AF-A0A959NVJ2-F1
#
_cell.length_a   1.000
_cell.length_b   1.000
_cell.length_c   1.000
_cell.angle_alpha   90.00
_cell.angle_beta   90.00
_cell.angle_gamma   90.00
#
_symmetry.space_group_name_H-M   'P 1'
#
loop_
_entity.id
_entity.type
_entity.pdbx_description
1 polymer ?
#
loop_
_entity_poly.entity_id
_entity_poly.type
_entity_poly.pdbx_seq_one_letter_code
_entity_poly.pdbx_strand_id
1 'polypeptide(L)'
;MNTLIPLEYYYQLYINLCLFLVLFTLLHTRVVAIDNSKNVTFINIAGWFLLVFLVFYMGLRPLNGVYFGDTVNYYKSFVDYKYGKPIPEDGDLGWELFIKFMSYIVNIHTFFTLMVFVYIFPMYYISKIFFKEYWYYAFIMFIV
;
A
#
# COMPACT_ATOMS: atom_id res chain seq x y z
N MET A 1 -19.48 3.11 -12.07
CA MET A 1 -19.58 1.87 -11.26
C MET A 1 -19.80 2.29 -9.81
N ASN A 2 -20.79 1.72 -9.13
CA ASN A 2 -21.03 1.98 -7.72
C ASN A 2 -20.01 1.19 -6.90
N THR A 3 -18.99 1.88 -6.40
CA THR A 3 -17.97 1.32 -5.48
C THR A 3 -18.36 1.67 -4.05
N LEU A 4 -17.97 0.85 -3.08
CA LEU A 4 -18.27 1.09 -1.65
C LEU A 4 -17.79 2.48 -1.19
N ILE A 5 -16.66 2.92 -1.71
CA ILE A 5 -16.11 4.26 -1.54
C ILE A 5 -16.10 4.92 -2.92
N PRO A 6 -16.65 6.14 -3.10
CA PRO A 6 -16.51 6.84 -4.37
C PRO A 6 -15.04 7.13 -4.69
N LEU A 7 -14.66 7.01 -5.96
CA LEU A 7 -13.25 7.00 -6.37
C LEU A 7 -12.51 8.29 -5.98
N GLU A 8 -13.19 9.44 -6.05
CA GLU A 8 -12.68 10.76 -5.64
C GLU A 8 -12.29 10.84 -4.16
N TYR A 9 -12.88 10.00 -3.29
CA TYR A 9 -12.63 10.02 -1.85
C TYR A 9 -11.62 8.97 -1.38
N TYR A 10 -11.04 8.15 -2.25
CA TYR A 10 -10.08 7.12 -1.81
C TYR A 10 -8.86 7.74 -1.10
N TYR A 11 -8.23 8.73 -1.72
CA TYR A 11 -7.07 9.39 -1.10
C TYR A 11 -7.48 10.16 0.16
N GLN A 12 -8.61 10.86 0.13
CA GLN A 12 -9.09 11.63 1.27
C GLN A 12 -9.44 10.75 2.47
N LEU A 13 -10.08 9.61 2.23
CA LEU A 13 -10.36 8.63 3.27
C LEU A 13 -9.06 8.08 3.86
N TYR A 14 -8.10 7.71 3.00
CA TYR A 14 -6.79 7.23 3.42
C TYR A 14 -6.07 8.22 4.36
N ILE A 15 -5.90 9.47 3.92
CA ILE A 15 -5.14 10.46 4.71
C ILE A 15 -5.87 10.83 6.01
N ASN A 16 -7.21 10.86 6.00
CA ASN A 16 -8.01 11.11 7.20
C ASN A 16 -7.90 9.95 8.22
N LEU A 17 -7.85 8.70 7.76
CA LEU A 17 -7.60 7.55 8.64
C LEU A 17 -6.20 7.61 9.25
N CYS A 18 -5.19 8.00 8.48
CA CYS A 18 -3.84 8.23 9.00
C CYS A 18 -3.82 9.37 10.03
N LEU A 19 -4.47 10.50 9.74
CA LEU A 19 -4.59 11.62 10.67
C LEU A 19 -5.25 11.18 11.99
N PHE A 20 -6.34 10.41 11.90
CA PHE A 20 -6.98 9.83 13.08
C PHE A 20 -6.00 8.98 13.89
N LEU A 21 -5.23 8.10 13.26
CA LEU A 21 -4.22 7.27 13.95
C LEU A 21 -3.11 8.10 14.60
N VAL A 22 -2.64 9.16 13.95
CA VAL A 22 -1.62 10.06 14.50
C VAL A 22 -2.18 10.79 15.74
N LEU A 23 -3.37 11.39 15.63
CA LEU A 23 -4.01 12.08 16.74
C LEU A 23 -4.33 11.13 17.91
N PHE A 24 -4.84 9.94 17.61
CA PHE A 24 -5.14 8.94 18.62
C PHE A 24 -3.87 8.49 19.36
N THR A 25 -2.79 8.24 18.62
CA THR A 25 -1.48 7.92 19.18
C THR A 25 -0.93 9.04 20.06
N LEU A 26 -1.05 10.29 19.61
CA LEU A 26 -0.65 11.46 20.40
C LEU A 26 -1.42 11.53 21.72
N LEU A 27 -2.75 11.34 21.69
CA LEU A 27 -3.56 11.35 22.89
C LEU A 27 -3.24 10.16 23.81
N HIS A 28 -3.04 8.97 23.24
CA HIS A 28 -2.68 7.76 24.00
C HIS A 28 -1.37 7.95 24.77
N THR A 29 -0.35 8.54 24.13
CA THR A 29 0.96 8.81 24.75
C THR A 29 0.93 9.89 25.85
N ARG A 30 -0.14 10.70 25.93
CA ARG A 30 -0.38 11.62 27.06
C ARG A 30 -0.89 10.91 28.31
N VAL A 31 -1.50 9.75 28.16
CA VAL A 31 -2.10 8.95 29.26
C VAL A 31 -1.15 7.83 29.68
N VAL A 32 -0.49 7.20 28.72
CA VAL A 32 0.40 6.06 28.93
C VAL A 32 1.80 6.42 28.43
N ALA A 33 2.81 6.26 29.29
CA ALA A 33 4.20 6.52 28.92
C ALA A 33 4.62 5.68 27.71
N ILE A 34 5.52 6.22 26.88
CA ILE A 34 5.88 5.64 25.59
C ILE A 34 6.49 4.24 25.72
N ASP A 35 7.29 4.03 26.76
CA ASP A 35 8.02 2.82 27.11
C ASP A 35 7.19 1.82 27.93
N ASN A 36 5.97 2.20 28.31
CA ASN A 36 5.07 1.29 29.01
C ASN A 36 4.68 0.12 28.09
N SER A 37 4.71 -1.10 28.63
CA SER A 37 4.37 -2.32 27.88
C SER A 37 2.98 -2.28 27.23
N LYS A 38 2.00 -1.58 27.84
CA LYS A 38 0.68 -1.37 27.24
C LYS A 38 0.76 -0.51 25.99
N ASN A 39 1.56 0.55 25.99
CA ASN A 39 1.77 1.40 24.82
C ASN A 39 2.52 0.65 23.72
N VAL A 40 3.59 -0.06 24.06
CA VAL A 40 4.34 -0.89 23.10
C VAL A 40 3.43 -1.92 22.45
N THR A 41 2.58 -2.60 23.22
CA THR A 41 1.61 -3.56 22.68
C THR A 41 0.62 -2.88 21.73
N PHE A 42 0.05 -1.75 22.14
CA PHE A 42 -0.88 -0.97 21.32
C PHE A 42 -0.26 -0.58 19.96
N ILE A 43 0.91 0.06 19.95
CA ILE A 43 1.52 0.54 18.70
C ILE A 43 1.92 -0.60 17.77
N ASN A 44 2.32 -1.76 18.30
CA ASN A 44 2.64 -2.93 17.47
C ASN A 44 1.39 -3.53 16.82
N ILE A 45 0.28 -3.65 17.56
CA ILE A 45 -1.00 -4.13 17.01
C ILE A 45 -1.52 -3.14 15.97
N ALA A 46 -1.52 -1.84 16.29
CA ALA A 46 -1.93 -0.78 15.36
C ALA A 46 -1.06 -0.75 14.11
N GLY A 47 0.25 -0.93 14.24
CA GLY A 47 1.18 -0.98 13.12
C GLY A 47 0.95 -2.19 12.22
N TRP A 48 0.75 -3.39 12.77
CA TRP A 48 0.43 -4.57 11.97
C TRP A 48 -0.90 -4.44 11.25
N PHE A 49 -1.93 -3.95 11.96
CA PHE A 49 -3.22 -3.67 11.36
C PHE A 49 -3.09 -2.67 10.20
N LEU A 50 -2.33 -1.58 10.40
CA LEU A 50 -2.08 -0.58 9.38
C LEU A 50 -1.35 -1.17 8.18
N LEU A 51 -0.27 -1.92 8.38
CA LEU A 51 0.47 -2.58 7.29
C LEU A 51 -0.44 -3.47 6.43
N VAL A 52 -1.22 -4.34 7.07
CA VAL A 52 -2.16 -5.24 6.39
C VAL A 52 -3.25 -4.42 5.67
N PHE A 53 -3.80 -3.43 6.36
CA PHE A 53 -4.81 -2.54 5.80
C PHE A 53 -4.30 -1.85 4.53
N LEU A 54 -3.10 -1.28 4.52
CA LEU A 54 -2.58 -0.56 3.35
C LEU A 54 -2.39 -1.47 2.14
N VAL A 55 -1.81 -2.66 2.37
CA VAL A 55 -1.57 -3.66 1.30
C VAL A 55 -2.88 -4.01 0.60
N PHE A 56 -3.94 -4.28 1.37
CA PHE A 56 -5.23 -4.62 0.79
C PHE A 56 -6.03 -3.42 0.30
N TYR A 57 -6.05 -2.31 1.03
CA TYR A 57 -6.78 -1.11 0.68
C TYR A 57 -6.31 -0.52 -0.66
N MET A 58 -5.00 -0.44 -0.86
CA MET A 58 -4.43 0.06 -2.12
C MET A 58 -4.39 -1.04 -3.19
N GLY A 59 -4.07 -2.29 -2.82
CA GLY A 59 -3.92 -3.39 -3.78
C GLY A 59 -5.23 -3.85 -4.42
N LEU A 60 -6.33 -3.80 -3.66
CA LEU A 60 -7.67 -4.22 -4.10
C LEU A 60 -8.55 -3.05 -4.54
N ARG A 61 -8.02 -1.83 -4.63
CA ARG A 61 -8.81 -0.67 -5.06
C ARG A 61 -9.33 -0.84 -6.49
N PRO A 62 -10.48 -0.23 -6.84
CA PRO A 62 -10.99 -0.19 -8.20
C PRO A 62 -9.98 0.43 -9.17
N LEU A 63 -10.01 0.00 -10.43
CA LEU A 63 -9.14 0.54 -11.47
C LEU A 63 -9.78 1.79 -12.09
N ASN A 64 -9.04 2.89 -12.13
CA ASN A 64 -9.51 4.13 -12.74
C ASN A 64 -8.33 5.05 -13.10
N GLY A 65 -8.26 5.46 -14.38
CA GLY A 65 -7.18 6.33 -14.87
C GLY A 65 -7.32 7.81 -14.55
N VAL A 66 -8.49 8.27 -14.12
CA VAL A 66 -8.70 9.66 -13.69
C VAL A 66 -8.18 9.87 -12.27
N TYR A 67 -8.47 8.91 -11.37
CA TYR A 67 -8.18 9.05 -9.94
C TYR A 67 -6.88 8.37 -9.50
N PHE A 68 -6.36 7.40 -10.25
CA PHE A 68 -5.22 6.57 -9.82
C PHE A 68 -4.02 6.61 -10.78
N GLY A 69 -3.91 7.66 -11.60
CA GLY A 69 -2.75 7.98 -12.43
C GLY A 69 -2.22 6.80 -13.24
N ASP A 70 -0.92 6.53 -13.12
CA ASP A 70 -0.19 5.54 -13.93
C ASP A 70 -0.65 4.09 -13.79
N THR A 71 -1.45 3.77 -12.77
CA THR A 71 -2.01 2.40 -12.64
C THR A 71 -2.87 2.00 -13.84
N VAL A 72 -3.45 2.97 -14.56
CA VAL A 72 -4.17 2.68 -15.81
C VAL A 72 -3.25 2.19 -16.92
N ASN A 73 -2.01 2.68 -16.98
CA ASN A 73 -1.03 2.27 -17.99
C ASN A 73 -0.57 0.84 -17.70
N TYR A 74 -0.28 0.53 -16.43
CA TYR A 74 0.06 -0.83 -16.02
C TYR A 74 -1.08 -1.81 -16.26
N TYR A 75 -2.33 -1.39 -16.02
CA TYR A 75 -3.50 -2.20 -16.35
C TYR A 75 -3.60 -2.50 -17.85
N LYS A 76 -3.42 -1.49 -18.71
CA LYS A 76 -3.43 -1.67 -20.17
C LYS A 76 -2.36 -2.67 -20.60
N SER A 77 -1.10 -2.48 -20.18
CA SER A 77 -0.02 -3.41 -20.52
C SER A 77 -0.30 -4.84 -20.02
N PHE A 78 -0.82 -4.97 -18.79
CA PHE A 78 -1.19 -6.27 -18.23
C PHE A 78 -2.26 -6.98 -19.07
N VAL A 79 -3.30 -6.26 -19.49
CA VAL A 79 -4.37 -6.80 -20.34
C VAL A 79 -3.84 -7.15 -21.72
N ASP A 80 -3.06 -6.27 -22.32
CA ASP A 80 -2.43 -6.48 -23.63
C ASP A 80 -1.57 -7.76 -23.65
N TYR A 81 -0.74 -7.97 -22.62
CA TYR A 81 0.09 -9.17 -22.51
C TYR A 81 -0.72 -10.43 -22.23
N LYS A 82 -1.78 -10.31 -21.43
CA LYS A 82 -2.72 -11.41 -21.23
C LYS A 82 -3.35 -11.89 -22.54
N TYR A 83 -3.55 -10.98 -23.51
CA TYR A 83 -4.03 -11.28 -24.86
C TYR A 83 -2.92 -11.56 -25.89
N GLY A 84 -1.67 -11.72 -25.44
CA GLY A 84 -0.57 -12.19 -26.28
C GLY A 84 0.17 -11.10 -27.06
N LYS A 85 0.02 -9.83 -26.69
CA LYS A 85 0.80 -8.74 -27.32
C LYS A 85 2.32 -9.02 -27.20
N PRO A 86 3.11 -8.79 -28.26
CA PRO A 86 4.57 -8.86 -28.17
C PRO A 86 5.09 -7.75 -27.25
N ILE A 87 6.28 -7.98 -26.66
CA ILE A 87 6.98 -6.96 -25.90
C ILE A 87 7.45 -5.87 -26.89
N PRO A 88 7.24 -4.58 -26.60
CA PRO A 88 7.71 -3.50 -27.46
C PRO A 88 9.24 -3.49 -27.56
N GLU A 89 9.78 -3.00 -28.68
CA GLU A 89 11.23 -2.88 -28.87
C GLU A 89 11.85 -1.79 -27.99
N ASP A 90 11.05 -0.79 -27.60
CA ASP A 90 11.44 0.32 -26.74
C ASP A 90 10.89 0.15 -25.31
N GLY A 91 11.66 0.60 -24.31
CA GLY A 91 11.22 0.67 -22.90
C GLY A 91 12.09 -0.12 -21.92
N ASP A 92 11.59 -0.29 -20.69
CA ASP A 92 12.25 -1.11 -19.66
C ASP A 92 11.93 -2.59 -19.89
N LEU A 93 12.87 -3.32 -20.49
CA LEU A 93 12.72 -4.74 -20.79
C LEU A 93 12.41 -5.57 -19.53
N GLY A 94 13.01 -5.26 -18.39
CA GLY A 94 12.78 -5.97 -17.14
C GLY A 94 11.35 -5.80 -16.65
N TRP A 95 10.84 -4.58 -16.72
CA TRP A 95 9.46 -4.25 -16.37
C TRP A 95 8.45 -4.92 -17.31
N GLU A 96 8.67 -4.86 -18.62
CA GLU A 96 7.77 -5.46 -19.60
C GLU A 96 7.72 -6.99 -19.49
N LEU A 97 8.88 -7.64 -19.30
CA LEU A 97 8.96 -9.08 -19.03
C LEU A 97 8.22 -9.43 -17.73
N PHE A 98 8.37 -8.62 -16.68
CA PHE A 98 7.72 -8.84 -15.41
C PHE A 98 6.19 -8.74 -15.52
N ILE A 99 5.64 -7.68 -16.11
CA ILE A 99 4.18 -7.56 -16.32
C ILE A 99 3.68 -8.73 -17.16
N LYS A 100 4.37 -9.05 -18.26
CA LYS A 100 3.97 -10.14 -19.15
C LYS A 100 3.91 -11.48 -18.41
N PHE A 101 4.95 -11.82 -17.65
CA PHE A 101 4.98 -13.01 -16.81
C PHE A 101 3.81 -13.04 -15.82
N MET A 102 3.59 -11.94 -15.09
CA MET A 102 2.51 -11.84 -14.13
C MET A 102 1.12 -11.94 -14.78
N SER A 103 0.96 -11.41 -16.00
CA SER A 103 -0.32 -11.42 -16.73
C SER A 103 -0.85 -12.83 -17.04
N TYR A 104 0.04 -13.83 -17.07
CA TYR A 104 -0.33 -15.23 -17.29
C TYR A 104 -0.63 -16.00 -15.99
N ILE A 105 -0.20 -15.50 -14.84
CA ILE A 105 -0.23 -16.26 -13.58
C ILE A 105 -1.30 -15.73 -12.63
N VAL A 106 -1.52 -14.41 -12.63
CA VAL A 106 -2.39 -13.77 -11.63
C VAL A 106 -3.47 -12.93 -12.29
N ASN A 107 -4.45 -12.48 -11.50
CA ASN A 107 -5.36 -11.42 -11.92
C ASN A 107 -4.77 -10.04 -11.62
N ILE A 108 -5.40 -9.00 -12.17
CA ILE A 108 -4.92 -7.62 -12.06
C ILE A 108 -4.86 -7.11 -10.61
N HIS A 109 -5.81 -7.48 -9.75
CA HIS A 109 -5.82 -7.04 -8.35
C HIS A 109 -4.73 -7.74 -7.54
N THR A 110 -4.45 -9.01 -7.82
CA THR A 110 -3.30 -9.71 -7.24
C THR A 110 -1.98 -9.06 -7.69
N PHE A 111 -1.86 -8.70 -8.97
CA PHE A 111 -0.70 -7.95 -9.48
C PHE A 111 -0.50 -6.63 -8.74
N PHE A 112 -1.53 -5.80 -8.61
CA PHE A 112 -1.41 -4.54 -7.88
C PHE A 112 -1.16 -4.72 -6.38
N THR A 113 -1.73 -5.76 -5.76
CA THR A 113 -1.45 -6.07 -4.35
C THR A 113 0.01 -6.43 -4.14
N LEU A 114 0.63 -7.16 -5.07
CA LEU A 114 2.06 -7.45 -5.05
C LEU A 114 2.90 -6.19 -5.25
N MET A 115 2.51 -5.29 -6.16
CA MET A 115 3.19 -4.01 -6.33
C MET A 115 3.13 -3.18 -5.05
N VAL A 116 1.95 -3.02 -4.46
CA VAL A 116 1.79 -2.32 -3.18
C VAL A 116 2.66 -2.97 -2.10
N PHE A 117 2.69 -4.29 -2.01
CA PHE A 117 3.56 -4.99 -1.06
C PHE A 117 5.04 -4.65 -1.28
N VAL A 118 5.53 -4.67 -2.53
CA VAL A 118 6.92 -4.32 -2.87
C VAL A 118 7.28 -2.88 -2.46
N TYR A 119 6.34 -1.94 -2.53
CA TYR A 119 6.58 -0.56 -2.09
C TYR A 119 6.48 -0.38 -0.56
N ILE A 120 5.53 -1.04 0.10
CA ILE A 120 5.27 -0.84 1.53
C ILE A 120 6.18 -1.69 2.42
N PHE A 121 6.49 -2.92 2.01
CA PHE A 121 7.26 -3.85 2.83
C PHE A 121 8.66 -3.33 3.19
N PRO A 122 9.45 -2.71 2.28
CA PRO A 122 10.74 -2.12 2.64
C PRO A 122 10.62 -1.02 3.71
N MET A 123 9.57 -0.20 3.66
CA MET A 123 9.31 0.85 4.66
C MET A 123 9.04 0.24 6.04
N TYR A 124 8.22 -0.81 6.09
CA TYR A 124 7.99 -1.60 7.31
C TYR A 124 9.31 -2.21 7.81
N TYR A 125 10.05 -2.87 6.93
CA TYR A 125 11.27 -3.61 7.27
C TYR A 125 12.34 -2.69 7.87
N ILE A 126 12.60 -1.55 7.22
CA ILE A 126 13.53 -0.53 7.73
C ILE A 126 13.04 0.06 9.05
N SER A 127 11.75 0.31 9.20
CA SER A 127 11.16 0.76 10.47
C SER A 127 11.42 -0.26 11.59
N LYS A 128 11.26 -1.56 11.33
CA LYS A 128 11.56 -2.62 12.31
C LYS A 128 13.03 -2.69 12.69
N ILE A 129 13.93 -2.54 11.73
CA ILE A 129 15.37 -2.60 11.97
C ILE A 129 15.81 -1.47 12.91
N PHE A 130 15.45 -0.22 12.58
CA PHE A 130 16.00 0.93 13.29
C PHE A 130 15.23 1.31 14.55
N PHE A 131 13.91 1.10 14.58
CA PHE A 131 13.06 1.52 15.70
C PHE A 131 12.54 0.34 16.54
N LYS A 132 12.86 -0.90 16.18
CA LYS A 132 12.60 -2.12 16.96
C LYS A 132 11.11 -2.32 17.32
N GLU A 133 10.76 -2.15 18.59
CA GLU A 133 9.38 -2.25 19.07
C GLU A 133 8.57 -0.96 18.83
N TYR A 134 9.25 0.17 18.57
CA TYR A 134 8.68 1.49 18.29
C TYR A 134 8.52 1.77 16.79
N TRP A 135 8.72 0.75 15.95
CA TRP A 135 8.68 0.83 14.48
C TRP A 135 7.41 1.45 13.89
N TYR A 136 6.28 1.33 14.60
CA TYR A 136 5.03 1.95 14.20
C TYR A 136 5.17 3.46 13.92
N TYR A 137 5.94 4.19 14.75
CA TYR A 137 6.11 5.63 14.58
C TYR A 137 6.90 5.96 13.30
N ALA A 138 7.95 5.21 13.00
CA ALA A 138 8.70 5.38 11.76
C ALA A 138 7.86 4.99 10.54
N PHE A 139 7.12 3.87 10.65
CA PHE A 139 6.30 3.37 9.57
C PHE A 139 5.17 4.34 9.21
N ILE A 140 4.47 4.90 10.19
CA ILE A 140 3.40 5.88 9.93
C ILE A 140 3.95 7.17 9.32
N MET A 141 5.17 7.58 9.65
CA MET A 141 5.83 8.74 9.00
C MET A 141 6.21 8.47 7.55
N PHE A 142 6.49 7.23 7.14
CA PHE A 142 6.83 6.92 5.74
C PHE A 142 5.62 6.91 4.81
N ILE A 143 4.45 6.56 5.33
CA ILE A 143 3.25 6.33 4.51
C ILE A 143 2.36 7.57 4.41
N VAL A 144 2.49 8.52 5.34
CA VAL A 144 1.76 9.80 5.36
C VAL A 144 2.49 10.83 4.52
#